data_AF-R7Y8N1-F1
#
_entry.id   AF-R7Y8N1-F1
#
_cell.length_a   1.000
_cell.length_b   1.000
_cell.length_c   1.000
_cell.angle_alpha   90.00
_cell.angle_beta   90.00
_cell.angle_gamma   90.00
#
_symmetry.space_group_name_H-M   'P 1'
#
loop_
_entity.id
_entity.type
_entity.pdbx_description
1 polymer ?
#
loop_
_entity_poly.entity_id
_entity_poly.type
_entity_poly.pdbx_seq_one_letter_code
_entity_poly.pdbx_strand_id
1 'polypeptide(L)'
;MQPVEINAGTWYLRALRADERITDVPALSLLQVNDPTAYVAAAERDWESETRFVWAICIPTTGELIALIGLTPDGSSGRLWGEARDGYDEALDAAIGPVSRFAEGALDLAVEQPFSRGIG
;
A
#
# COMPACT_ATOMS: atom_id res chain seq x y z
N MET A 1 -3.44 14.35 3.88
CA MET A 1 -2.30 13.87 4.73
C MET A 1 -1.01 13.61 3.94
N GLN A 2 0.09 13.25 4.62
CA GLN A 2 1.33 12.74 4.00
C GLN A 2 1.48 11.24 4.26
N PRO A 3 2.10 10.47 3.35
CA PRO A 3 2.30 9.04 3.53
C PRO A 3 3.03 8.69 4.84
N VAL A 4 2.48 7.73 5.58
CA VAL A 4 3.07 7.22 6.83
C VAL A 4 3.80 5.92 6.55
N GLU A 5 4.95 5.72 7.19
CA GLU A 5 5.71 4.48 7.09
C GLU A 5 5.30 3.52 8.21
N ILE A 6 5.20 2.22 7.90
CA ILE A 6 4.75 1.20 8.86
C ILE A 6 5.73 0.02 8.87
N ASN A 7 6.15 -0.41 10.06
CA ASN A 7 6.84 -1.68 10.21
C ASN A 7 5.82 -2.83 10.34
N ALA A 8 5.99 -3.86 9.53
CA ALA A 8 5.15 -5.06 9.51
C ALA A 8 6.00 -6.31 9.78
N GLY A 9 6.73 -6.29 10.90
CA GLY A 9 7.65 -7.35 11.28
C GLY A 9 8.87 -7.38 10.37
N THR A 10 8.97 -8.41 9.53
CA THR A 10 10.06 -8.59 8.56
C THR A 10 9.95 -7.64 7.37
N TRP A 11 8.79 -7.02 7.16
CA TRP A 11 8.51 -6.14 6.03
C TRP A 11 8.38 -4.69 6.47
N TYR A 12 8.58 -3.79 5.51
CA TYR A 12 8.49 -2.37 5.74
C TYR A 12 7.61 -1.71 4.67
N LEU A 13 6.68 -0.89 5.12
CA LEU A 13 5.73 -0.18 4.27
C LEU A 13 6.13 1.29 4.14
N ARG A 14 6.10 1.79 2.91
CA ARG A 14 6.43 3.19 2.59
C ARG A 14 5.57 3.71 1.44
N ALA A 15 5.64 5.02 1.21
CA ALA A 15 5.12 5.63 -0.01
C ALA A 15 5.70 4.96 -1.26
N LEU A 16 4.90 4.94 -2.33
CA LEU A 16 5.38 4.62 -3.67
C LEU A 16 6.37 5.69 -4.16
N ARG A 17 7.37 5.28 -4.95
CA ARG A 17 8.41 6.16 -5.47
C ARG A 17 8.60 5.98 -6.97
N ALA A 18 8.88 7.08 -7.66
CA ALA A 18 9.21 7.11 -9.07
C ALA A 18 10.22 8.24 -9.34
N ASP A 19 11.38 8.16 -8.69
CA ASP A 19 12.46 9.14 -8.83
C ASP A 19 13.75 8.51 -9.38
N GLU A 20 14.77 9.35 -9.62
CA GLU A 20 16.05 8.93 -10.21
C GLU A 20 16.90 8.02 -9.31
N ARG A 21 16.60 7.96 -8.00
CA ARG A 21 17.32 7.15 -7.02
C ARG A 21 16.61 5.83 -6.75
N ILE A 22 15.29 5.88 -6.56
CA ILE A 22 14.44 4.73 -6.24
C ILE A 22 13.17 4.81 -7.07
N THR A 23 12.83 3.70 -7.73
CA THR A 23 11.60 3.59 -8.51
C THR A 23 10.91 2.25 -8.29
N ASP A 24 9.61 2.32 -7.98
CA ASP A 24 8.73 1.16 -7.87
C ASP A 24 8.05 0.81 -9.20
N VAL A 25 8.20 1.68 -10.22
CA VAL A 25 7.55 1.55 -11.54
C VAL A 25 7.72 0.15 -12.13
N PRO A 26 8.93 -0.47 -12.17
CA PRO A 26 9.08 -1.82 -12.72
C PRO A 26 8.33 -2.89 -11.91
N ALA A 27 8.33 -2.78 -10.58
CA ALA A 27 7.67 -3.74 -9.70
C ALA A 27 6.13 -3.61 -9.77
N LEU A 28 5.62 -2.39 -9.91
CA LEU A 28 4.20 -2.12 -10.15
C LEU A 28 3.74 -2.67 -11.51
N SER A 29 4.58 -2.65 -12.55
CA SER A 29 4.27 -3.35 -13.81
C SER A 29 4.14 -4.86 -13.63
N LEU A 30 4.96 -5.48 -12.77
CA LEU A 30 4.83 -6.91 -12.46
C LEU A 30 3.51 -7.23 -11.75
N LEU A 31 3.03 -6.31 -10.91
CA LEU A 31 1.69 -6.36 -10.30
C LEU A 31 0.55 -5.97 -11.27
N GLN A 32 0.84 -5.84 -12.57
CA GLN A 32 -0.13 -5.52 -13.62
C GLN A 32 -0.82 -4.15 -13.48
N VAL A 33 -0.13 -3.16 -12.86
CA VAL A 33 -0.58 -1.77 -12.90
C VAL A 33 -0.38 -1.22 -14.32
N ASN A 34 -1.47 -0.76 -14.95
CA ASN A 34 -1.48 -0.34 -16.37
C ASN A 34 -0.53 0.83 -16.67
N ASP A 35 -0.60 1.91 -15.88
CA ASP A 35 0.29 3.07 -15.98
C ASP A 35 0.95 3.30 -14.62
N PRO A 36 2.07 2.61 -14.33
CA PRO A 36 2.67 2.66 -13.02
C PRO A 36 3.18 4.05 -12.64
N THR A 37 3.73 4.80 -13.59
CA THR A 37 4.23 6.16 -13.31
C THR A 37 3.08 7.08 -12.92
N ALA A 38 1.98 7.06 -13.68
CA ALA A 38 0.79 7.83 -13.32
C ALA A 38 0.18 7.34 -12.00
N TYR A 39 0.23 6.03 -11.73
CA TYR A 39 -0.28 5.45 -10.49
C TYR A 39 0.50 5.94 -9.25
N VAL A 40 1.84 6.01 -9.31
CA VAL A 40 2.64 6.58 -8.21
C VAL A 40 2.23 8.02 -7.92
N ALA A 41 2.14 8.86 -8.97
CA ALA A 41 1.75 10.26 -8.81
C ALA A 41 0.30 10.41 -8.32
N ALA A 42 -0.60 9.50 -8.70
CA ALA A 42 -1.97 9.47 -8.20
C ALA A 42 -2.03 9.07 -6.72
N ALA A 43 -1.29 8.03 -6.31
CA ALA A 43 -1.23 7.59 -4.93
C ALA A 43 -0.73 8.69 -3.99
N GLU A 44 0.27 9.49 -4.41
CA GLU A 44 0.73 10.64 -3.63
C GLU A 44 -0.38 11.69 -3.45
N ARG A 45 -1.11 12.05 -4.51
CA ARG A 45 -2.25 12.97 -4.42
C ARG A 45 -3.38 12.40 -3.57
N ASP A 46 -3.63 11.10 -3.65
CA ASP A 46 -4.68 10.44 -2.88
C ASP A 46 -4.43 10.51 -1.37
N TRP A 47 -3.17 10.47 -0.95
CA TRP A 47 -2.77 10.73 0.44
C TRP A 47 -3.10 12.16 0.85
N GLU A 48 -2.84 13.14 -0.02
CA GLU A 48 -3.14 14.55 0.25
C GLU A 48 -4.64 14.80 0.36
N SER A 49 -5.44 14.26 -0.56
CA SER A 49 -6.90 14.37 -0.57
C SER A 49 -7.63 13.39 0.34
N GLU A 50 -6.90 12.47 0.98
CA GLU A 50 -7.44 11.44 1.88
C GLU A 50 -8.51 10.56 1.21
N THR A 51 -8.39 10.38 -0.10
CA THR A 51 -9.30 9.58 -0.93
C THR A 51 -8.89 8.12 -0.99
N ARG A 52 -7.59 7.84 -0.83
CA ARG A 52 -7.01 6.49 -0.83
C ARG A 52 -5.62 6.54 -0.20
N PHE A 53 -5.29 5.52 0.59
CA PHE A 53 -3.99 5.41 1.25
C PHE A 53 -3.31 4.16 0.73
N VAL A 54 -2.15 4.31 0.09
CA VAL A 54 -1.45 3.21 -0.60
C VAL A 54 -0.02 3.11 -0.10
N TRP A 55 0.46 1.89 0.12
CA TRP A 55 1.82 1.57 0.52
C TRP A 55 2.47 0.54 -0.40
N ALA A 56 3.74 0.79 -0.73
CA ALA A 56 4.67 -0.26 -1.12
C ALA A 56 4.98 -1.13 0.09
N ILE A 57 4.88 -2.45 -0.03
CA ILE A 57 5.45 -3.41 0.93
C ILE A 57 6.81 -3.85 0.39
N CYS A 58 7.85 -3.60 1.18
CA CYS A 58 9.23 -3.75 0.74
C CYS A 58 10.04 -4.76 1.55
N ILE A 59 11.00 -5.39 0.88
CA ILE A 59 12.12 -6.07 1.54
C ILE A 59 13.02 -5.01 2.19
N PRO A 60 13.25 -5.01 3.52
CA PRO A 60 13.96 -3.92 4.19
C PRO A 60 15.41 -3.72 3.73
N THR A 61 16.10 -4.80 3.34
CA THR A 61 17.52 -4.76 2.97
C THR A 61 17.76 -4.24 1.56
N THR A 62 16.81 -4.43 0.64
CA THR A 62 16.94 -4.02 -0.77
C THR A 62 16.05 -2.84 -1.13
N GLY A 63 15.00 -2.58 -0.36
CA GLY A 63 13.97 -1.58 -0.68
C GLY A 63 13.03 -2.00 -1.80
N GLU A 64 13.15 -3.23 -2.31
CA GLU A 64 12.36 -3.77 -3.42
C GLU A 64 10.89 -3.91 -3.04
N LEU A 65 9.99 -3.34 -3.86
CA LEU A 65 8.54 -3.56 -3.76
C LEU A 65 8.19 -5.00 -4.17
N ILE A 66 7.59 -5.73 -3.24
CA ILE A 66 7.17 -7.13 -3.43
C ILE A 66 5.66 -7.32 -3.35
N ALA A 67 4.96 -6.39 -2.68
CA ALA A 67 3.51 -6.35 -2.62
C ALA A 67 3.03 -4.90 -2.47
N LEU A 68 1.75 -4.69 -2.73
CA LEU A 68 1.04 -3.42 -2.59
C LEU A 68 -0.17 -3.64 -1.68
N ILE A 69 -0.38 -2.73 -0.74
CA ILE A 69 -1.60 -2.70 0.07
C ILE A 69 -2.16 -1.29 0.04
N GLY A 70 -3.48 -1.19 0.02
CA GLY A 70 -4.15 0.08 0.17
C GLY A 70 -5.45 0.00 0.95
N LEU A 71 -5.91 1.19 1.30
CA LEU A 71 -7.09 1.46 2.09
C LEU A 71 -7.90 2.55 1.39
N THR A 72 -9.16 2.26 1.12
CA THR A 72 -10.11 3.24 0.57
C THR A 72 -11.16 3.55 1.63
N PRO A 73 -11.28 4.82 2.09
CA PRO A 73 -12.36 5.23 2.99
C PRO A 73 -13.75 5.08 2.36
N ASP A 74 -14.72 4.71 3.17
CA ASP A 74 -16.15 4.61 2.83
C ASP A 74 -16.98 5.04 4.06
N GLY A 75 -17.29 6.33 4.14
CA GLY A 75 -17.90 6.93 5.33
C GLY A 75 -16.98 6.83 6.54
N SER A 76 -17.45 6.17 7.60
CA SER A 76 -16.67 5.88 8.82
C SER A 76 -15.97 4.51 8.78
N SER A 77 -15.96 3.86 7.62
CA SER A 77 -15.32 2.56 7.41
C SER A 77 -14.16 2.67 6.43
N GLY A 78 -13.28 1.68 6.44
CA GLY A 78 -12.15 1.60 5.53
C GLY A 78 -12.06 0.22 4.89
N ARG A 79 -12.01 0.17 3.55
CA ARG A 79 -11.86 -1.08 2.80
C ARG A 79 -10.42 -1.34 2.47
N LEU A 80 -9.87 -2.45 2.95
CA LEU A 80 -8.53 -2.90 2.59
C LEU A 80 -8.53 -3.72 1.29
N TRP A 81 -7.50 -3.49 0.49
CA TRP A 81 -7.23 -4.24 -0.72
C TRP A 81 -5.72 -4.34 -0.95
N GLY A 82 -5.30 -5.27 -1.80
CA GLY A 82 -3.89 -5.39 -2.14
C GLY A 82 -3.57 -6.57 -3.03
N GLU A 83 -2.34 -6.55 -3.54
CA GLU A 83 -1.81 -7.57 -4.44
C GLU A 83 -0.33 -7.83 -4.14
N ALA A 84 0.08 -9.09 -4.20
CA ALA A 84 1.46 -9.50 -3.99
C ALA A 84 2.04 -10.05 -5.29
N ARG A 85 3.35 -9.91 -5.48
CA ARG A 85 4.06 -10.69 -6.50
C ARG A 85 4.03 -12.16 -6.10
N ASP A 86 4.06 -13.04 -7.10
CA ASP A 86 4.09 -14.49 -6.89
C ASP A 86 5.13 -14.89 -5.83
N GLY A 87 4.69 -15.64 -4.82
CA GLY A 87 5.52 -16.13 -3.72
C GLY A 87 5.69 -15.16 -2.54
N TYR A 88 5.07 -13.97 -2.58
CA TYR A 88 5.16 -12.96 -1.51
C TYR A 88 3.82 -12.68 -0.80
N ASP A 89 2.88 -13.63 -0.85
CA ASP A 89 1.59 -13.51 -0.13
C ASP A 89 1.78 -13.26 1.37
N GLU A 90 2.79 -13.86 1.98
CA GLU A 90 3.12 -13.65 3.40
C GLU A 90 3.44 -12.18 3.73
N ALA A 91 3.96 -11.42 2.77
CA ALA A 91 4.26 -10.00 2.97
C ALA A 91 2.99 -9.16 2.99
N LEU A 92 2.04 -9.49 2.11
CA LEU A 92 0.74 -8.86 2.08
C LEU A 92 -0.07 -9.20 3.34
N ASP A 93 -0.12 -10.48 3.72
CA ASP A 93 -0.83 -10.93 4.92
C ASP A 93 -0.28 -10.28 6.19
N ALA A 94 1.05 -10.18 6.31
CA ALA A 94 1.70 -9.50 7.44
C ALA A 94 1.39 -8.00 7.52
N ALA A 95 1.08 -7.36 6.39
CA ALA A 95 0.76 -5.93 6.33
C ALA A 95 -0.69 -5.62 6.74
N ILE A 96 -1.62 -6.56 6.60
CA ILE A 96 -3.05 -6.33 6.89
C ILE A 96 -3.25 -5.80 8.32
N GLY A 97 -2.73 -6.50 9.33
CA GLY A 97 -2.92 -6.11 10.73
C GLY A 97 -2.39 -4.71 11.07
N PRO A 98 -1.12 -4.37 10.76
CA PRO A 98 -0.59 -3.03 10.96
C PRO A 98 -1.35 -1.93 10.23
N VAL A 99 -1.78 -2.15 8.97
CA VAL A 99 -2.55 -1.15 8.21
C VAL A 99 -3.96 -1.00 8.78
N SER A 100 -4.63 -2.08 9.20
CA SER A 100 -5.92 -1.99 9.92
C SER A 100 -5.80 -1.13 11.17
N ARG A 101 -4.76 -1.35 11.99
CA ARG A 101 -4.54 -0.54 13.20
C ARG A 101 -4.23 0.93 12.90
N PHE A 102 -3.55 1.21 11.78
CA PHE A 102 -3.35 2.58 11.33
C PHE A 102 -4.69 3.24 10.94
N ALA A 103 -5.52 2.53 10.16
CA ALA A 103 -6.84 3.01 9.78
C ALA A 103 -7.71 3.34 11.00
N GLU A 104 -7.82 2.41 11.95
CA GLU A 104 -8.64 2.57 13.14
C GLU A 104 -8.05 3.62 14.11
N GLY A 105 -6.74 3.60 14.32
CA GLY A 105 -6.10 4.43 15.34
C GLY A 105 -5.76 5.85 14.89
N ALA A 106 -5.42 6.05 13.61
CA ALA A 106 -4.97 7.34 13.08
C ALA A 106 -6.02 8.03 12.19
N LEU A 107 -6.87 7.26 11.51
CA LEU A 107 -7.88 7.79 10.58
C LEU A 107 -9.31 7.68 11.13
N ASP A 108 -9.52 7.02 12.28
CA ASP A 108 -10.84 6.73 12.86
C ASP A 108 -11.76 5.96 11.89
N LEU A 109 -11.17 5.08 11.06
CA LEU A 109 -11.88 4.24 10.10
C LEU A 109 -12.02 2.81 10.63
N ALA A 110 -13.25 2.33 10.79
CA ALA A 110 -13.52 0.94 11.12
C ALA A 110 -13.15 0.03 9.94
N VAL A 111 -12.23 -0.91 10.14
CA VAL A 111 -11.83 -1.85 9.08
C VAL A 111 -12.58 -3.15 9.24
N GLU A 112 -13.60 -3.34 8.40
CA GLU A 112 -14.37 -4.58 8.35
C GLU A 112 -13.80 -5.54 7.31
N GLN A 113 -13.91 -6.85 7.59
CA GLN A 113 -13.67 -7.87 6.58
C GLN A 113 -14.75 -7.82 5.49
N PRO A 114 -14.43 -8.19 4.23
CA PRO A 114 -13.22 -8.88 3.79
C PRO A 114 -12.12 -7.99 3.19
N PHE A 115 -10.88 -8.46 3.27
CA PHE A 115 -9.75 -7.98 2.46
C PHE A 115 -9.96 -8.36 0.99
N SER A 116 -9.81 -7.41 0.06
CA SER A 116 -9.95 -7.67 -1.37
C SER A 116 -8.58 -7.92 -2.03
N ARG A 117 -8.46 -9.00 -2.81
CA ARG A 117 -7.34 -9.17 -3.74
C ARG A 117 -7.52 -8.28 -4.97
N GLY A 118 -6.40 -7.80 -5.52
CA GLY A 118 -6.37 -6.85 -6.61
C GLY A 118 -6.08 -5.41 -6.16
N ILE A 119 -5.57 -4.63 -7.10
CA ILE A 119 -5.24 -3.21 -6.90
C ILE A 119 -6.50 -2.37 -7.14
N GLY A 120 -6.90 -1.63 -6.10
CA GLY A 120 -8.03 -0.69 -6.14
C GLY A 120 -7.65 0.72 -6.56
#